data_AF-A0A8J4BRQ8-F1
#
_entry.id   AF-A0A8J4BRQ8-F1
#
_cell.length_a   1.000
_cell.length_b   1.000
_cell.length_c   1.000
_cell.angle_alpha   90.00
_cell.angle_beta   90.00
_cell.angle_gamma   90.00
#
_symmetry.space_group_name_H-M   'P 1'
#
loop_
_entity.id
_entity.type
_entity.pdbx_description
1 polymer ?
#
loop_
_entity_poly.entity_id
_entity_poly.type
_entity_poly.pdbx_seq_one_letter_code
_entity_poly.pdbx_strand_id
1 'polypeptide(L)'
;MSARTYRTVFYSQELAAVEDPGLLSERRSALRAVLKLVVDAWYTLQLGQNAYRAAGPETERFPLVKDGLAYASPELSDIIYGTGKCHRTKENLPCLQPGSRFYQVAHTGLDSIMQQFIMSVSAMANNKSMTPEGLQDDHFQFVYNIGSKDLLDGTIQIEEAHYQTIIDLFHRILVLHVVLFLVLWIVFAGFLILLLNPLLRRISKERRRIAELMSQLPLELDVERLVARALGTLMVAGAPGLPGVLGGGGTLSAGQQTIEIPGEAADDISGKGDATSKWKAIIRSASSGLNLSKSRPSFTSGASGSVKKGG
;
A
#
# COMPACT_ATOMS: atom_id res chain seq x y z
N MET A 1 15.74 4.34 11.01
CA MET A 1 17.10 4.65 11.46
C MET A 1 17.15 4.88 12.97
N SER A 2 16.30 5.76 13.51
CA SER A 2 16.27 6.19 14.91
C SER A 2 16.24 5.04 15.93
N ALA A 3 15.45 3.99 15.68
CA ALA A 3 15.41 2.80 16.54
C ALA A 3 16.76 2.07 16.64
N ARG A 4 17.55 2.02 15.54
CA ARG A 4 18.89 1.40 15.54
C ARG A 4 19.89 2.27 16.29
N THR A 5 19.84 3.60 16.10
CA THR A 5 20.65 4.56 16.87
C THR A 5 20.38 4.44 18.37
N TYR A 6 19.09 4.43 18.77
CA TYR A 6 18.69 4.29 20.18
C TYR A 6 19.17 2.96 20.77
N ARG A 7 19.03 1.86 20.01
CA ARG A 7 19.56 0.56 20.42
C ARG A 7 21.07 0.62 20.63
N THR A 8 21.83 1.25 19.73
CA THR A 8 23.29 1.39 19.92
C THR A 8 23.62 2.16 21.19
N VAL A 9 22.94 3.29 21.45
CA VAL A 9 23.13 4.06 22.68
C VAL A 9 22.85 3.19 23.92
N PHE A 10 21.77 2.40 23.90
CA PHE A 10 21.44 1.48 24.98
C PHE A 10 22.56 0.45 25.24
N TYR A 11 23.06 -0.23 24.19
CA TYR A 11 24.14 -1.22 24.35
C TYR A 11 25.48 -0.56 24.75
N SER A 12 25.74 0.67 24.31
CA SER A 12 26.89 1.46 24.80
C SER A 12 26.76 1.78 26.29
N GLN A 13 25.56 2.10 26.77
CA GLN A 13 25.30 2.32 28.19
C GLN A 13 25.47 1.03 29.01
N GLU A 14 24.97 -0.10 28.52
CA GLU A 14 25.19 -1.39 29.17
C GLU A 14 26.68 -1.71 29.27
N LEU A 15 27.47 -1.46 28.21
CA LEU A 15 28.91 -1.68 28.24
C LEU A 15 29.62 -0.75 29.24
N ALA A 16 29.25 0.52 29.28
CA ALA A 16 29.83 1.51 30.19
C ALA A 16 29.47 1.27 31.68
N ALA A 17 28.35 0.60 31.94
CA ALA A 17 27.88 0.27 33.28
C ALA A 17 28.39 -1.10 33.80
N VAL A 18 29.16 -1.85 33.01
CA VAL A 18 29.70 -3.16 33.43
C VAL A 18 30.82 -2.97 34.44
N GLU A 19 30.63 -3.55 35.63
CA GLU A 19 31.65 -3.59 36.69
C GLU A 19 32.52 -4.85 36.60
N ASP A 20 31.95 -5.99 36.20
CA ASP A 20 32.65 -7.27 36.10
C ASP A 20 33.43 -7.39 34.78
N PRO A 21 34.78 -7.49 34.82
CA PRO A 21 35.61 -7.66 33.62
C PRO A 21 35.25 -8.89 32.78
N GLY A 22 34.71 -9.94 33.40
CA GLY A 22 34.33 -11.17 32.70
C GLY A 22 33.25 -10.96 31.63
N LEU A 23 32.36 -9.99 31.83
CA LEU A 23 31.24 -9.70 30.93
C LEU A 23 31.60 -8.74 29.78
N LEU A 24 32.75 -8.07 29.83
CA LEU A 24 33.14 -7.05 28.86
C LEU A 24 33.23 -7.60 27.43
N SER A 25 33.77 -8.81 27.25
CA SER A 25 33.92 -9.43 25.92
C SER A 25 32.56 -9.68 25.27
N GLU A 26 31.61 -10.21 26.05
CA GLU A 26 30.25 -10.48 25.58
C GLU A 26 29.54 -9.17 25.20
N ARG A 27 29.59 -8.15 26.07
CA ARG A 27 28.95 -6.85 25.82
C ARG A 27 29.56 -6.11 24.63
N ARG A 28 30.88 -6.16 24.46
CA ARG A 28 31.55 -5.64 23.25
C ARG A 28 31.13 -6.37 21.98
N SER A 29 30.94 -7.69 22.04
CA SER A 29 30.44 -8.45 20.89
C SER A 29 29.01 -8.07 20.50
N ALA A 30 28.15 -7.85 21.50
CA ALA A 30 26.79 -7.36 21.28
C ALA A 30 26.80 -5.93 20.69
N LEU A 31 27.64 -5.04 21.22
CA LEU A 31 27.78 -3.68 20.69
C LEU A 31 28.29 -3.68 19.23
N ARG A 32 29.26 -4.55 18.88
CA ARG A 32 29.71 -4.72 17.48
C ARG A 32 28.58 -5.16 16.56
N ALA A 33 27.71 -6.06 17.02
CA ALA A 33 26.56 -6.51 16.22
C ALA A 33 25.58 -5.37 15.96
N VAL A 34 25.26 -4.55 16.96
CA VAL A 34 24.35 -3.40 16.79
C VAL A 34 25.00 -2.27 15.98
N LEU A 35 26.31 -2.03 16.16
CA LEU A 35 27.08 -1.08 15.36
C LEU A 35 26.96 -1.39 13.86
N LYS A 36 27.13 -2.67 13.47
CA LYS A 36 26.95 -3.10 12.08
C LYS A 36 25.57 -2.72 11.53
N LEU A 37 24.50 -2.92 12.31
CA LEU A 37 23.15 -2.58 11.88
C LEU A 37 22.94 -1.07 11.68
N VAL A 38 23.55 -0.24 12.52
CA VAL A 38 23.51 1.24 12.36
C VAL A 38 24.28 1.66 11.12
N VAL A 39 25.48 1.12 10.91
CA VAL A 39 26.30 1.40 9.73
C VAL A 39 25.54 1.03 8.45
N ASP A 40 25.02 -0.20 8.37
CA ASP A 40 24.29 -0.69 7.20
C ASP A 40 23.03 0.16 6.91
N ALA A 41 22.30 0.55 7.96
CA ALA A 41 21.13 1.43 7.81
C ALA A 41 21.50 2.85 7.36
N TRP A 42 22.59 3.42 7.88
CA TRP A 42 23.03 4.76 7.54
C TRP A 42 23.46 4.85 6.07
N TYR A 43 24.29 3.91 5.62
CA TYR A 43 24.71 3.86 4.22
C TYR A 43 23.55 3.56 3.28
N THR A 44 22.60 2.70 3.67
CA THR A 44 21.36 2.48 2.91
C THR A 44 20.55 3.76 2.80
N LEU A 45 20.40 4.51 3.90
CA LEU A 45 19.67 5.77 3.89
C LEU A 45 20.29 6.77 2.91
N GLN A 46 21.62 6.90 2.88
CA GLN A 46 22.30 7.84 2.00
C GLN A 46 22.36 7.41 0.54
N LEU A 47 22.65 6.13 0.27
CA LEU A 47 23.04 5.63 -1.06
C LEU A 47 22.00 4.69 -1.68
N GLY A 48 20.95 4.33 -0.95
CA GLY A 48 19.92 3.39 -1.38
C GLY A 48 20.50 2.03 -1.70
N GLN A 49 20.17 1.50 -2.89
CA GLN A 49 20.64 0.19 -3.33
C GLN A 49 22.16 0.11 -3.49
N ASN A 50 22.87 1.24 -3.61
CA ASN A 50 24.31 1.29 -3.82
C ASN A 50 25.11 1.21 -2.51
N ALA A 51 24.45 1.13 -1.35
CA ALA A 51 25.11 1.10 -0.04
C ALA A 51 26.17 0.00 0.09
N TYR A 52 25.92 -1.20 -0.45
CA TYR A 52 26.87 -2.32 -0.42
C TYR A 52 28.20 -2.01 -1.13
N ARG A 53 28.22 -1.05 -2.05
CA ARG A 53 29.46 -0.63 -2.73
C ARG A 53 30.39 0.14 -1.80
N ALA A 54 29.81 0.87 -0.84
CA ALA A 54 30.56 1.67 0.13
C ALA A 54 30.84 0.89 1.43
N ALA A 55 29.84 0.20 1.97
CA ALA A 55 29.92 -0.50 3.26
C ALA A 55 30.36 -1.97 3.16
N GLY A 56 30.39 -2.54 1.95
CA GLY A 56 30.86 -3.90 1.67
C GLY A 56 29.74 -4.89 1.30
N PRO A 57 30.11 -6.11 0.88
CA PRO A 57 29.15 -7.10 0.39
C PRO A 57 28.19 -7.61 1.46
N GLU A 58 28.61 -7.59 2.73
CA GLU A 58 27.84 -8.04 3.90
C GLU A 58 26.80 -7.02 4.39
N THR A 59 26.66 -5.88 3.72
CA THR A 59 25.68 -4.86 4.09
C THR A 59 24.26 -5.35 3.86
N GLU A 60 23.41 -5.18 4.86
CA GLU A 60 21.97 -5.49 4.78
C GLU A 60 21.33 -4.78 3.58
N ARG A 61 20.64 -5.54 2.73
CA ARG A 61 19.98 -5.02 1.54
C ARG A 61 18.49 -4.88 1.78
N PHE A 62 17.95 -3.73 1.39
CA PHE A 62 16.53 -3.43 1.46
C PHE A 62 15.96 -3.38 0.04
N PRO A 63 15.28 -4.45 -0.44
CA PRO A 63 14.90 -4.56 -1.86
C PRO A 63 13.99 -3.43 -2.36
N LEU A 64 13.24 -2.82 -1.45
CA LEU A 64 12.31 -1.71 -1.72
C LEU A 64 13.03 -0.35 -1.83
N VAL A 65 14.22 -0.22 -1.27
CA VAL A 65 14.99 1.04 -1.33
C VAL A 65 15.86 1.01 -2.58
N LYS A 66 15.48 1.79 -3.58
CA LYS A 66 16.24 1.92 -4.84
C LYS A 66 17.24 3.06 -4.75
N ASP A 67 16.75 4.24 -4.42
CA ASP A 67 17.54 5.47 -4.40
C ASP A 67 17.88 5.90 -2.98
N GLY A 68 18.98 6.62 -2.85
CA GLY A 68 19.40 7.23 -1.59
C GLY A 68 18.68 8.55 -1.32
N LEU A 69 18.56 8.91 -0.04
CA LEU A 69 17.89 10.14 0.39
C LEU A 69 18.81 11.36 0.46
N ALA A 70 20.13 11.16 0.40
CA ALA A 70 21.14 12.20 0.62
C ALA A 70 20.95 13.46 -0.25
N TYR A 71 20.51 13.26 -1.50
CA TYR A 71 20.29 14.34 -2.47
C TYR A 71 18.89 14.30 -3.09
N ALA A 72 17.93 13.64 -2.42
CA ALA A 72 16.55 13.56 -2.93
C ALA A 72 15.85 14.92 -2.91
N SER A 73 16.22 15.80 -1.98
CA SER A 73 15.77 17.19 -1.91
C SER A 73 16.91 18.10 -1.40
N PRO A 74 16.90 19.40 -1.72
CA PRO A 74 17.88 20.35 -1.20
C PRO A 74 17.84 20.45 0.33
N GLU A 75 16.63 20.35 0.91
CA GLU A 75 16.43 20.32 2.36
C GLU A 75 17.10 19.10 3.02
N LEU A 76 16.92 17.91 2.45
CA LEU A 76 17.59 16.70 2.94
C LEU A 76 19.12 16.83 2.85
N SER A 77 19.64 17.39 1.76
CA SER A 77 21.07 17.61 1.61
C SER A 77 21.63 18.62 2.63
N ASP A 78 20.87 19.67 2.97
CA ASP A 78 21.24 20.64 4.01
C ASP A 78 21.21 20.02 5.41
N ILE A 79 20.24 19.15 5.72
CA ILE A 79 20.20 18.43 7.00
C ILE A 79 21.40 17.48 7.13
N ILE A 80 21.71 16.72 6.06
CA ILE A 80 22.75 15.68 6.10
C ILE A 80 24.15 16.28 6.05
N TYR A 81 24.40 17.27 5.19
CA TYR A 81 25.74 17.82 4.92
C TYR A 81 25.91 19.29 5.26
N GLY A 82 24.83 20.03 5.52
CA GLY A 82 24.89 21.44 5.90
C GLY A 82 25.59 21.66 7.23
N THR A 83 25.89 22.91 7.56
CA THR A 83 26.64 23.27 8.77
C THR A 83 26.02 24.46 9.48
N GLY A 84 26.34 24.64 10.77
CA GLY A 84 25.94 25.80 11.56
C GLY A 84 24.54 25.72 12.18
N LYS A 85 23.79 24.64 11.95
CA LYS A 85 22.49 24.39 12.56
C LYS A 85 22.58 23.26 13.58
N CYS A 86 21.86 23.41 14.67
CA CYS A 86 21.68 22.37 15.68
C CYS A 86 20.46 21.53 15.32
N HIS A 87 20.61 20.20 15.36
CA HIS A 87 19.58 19.26 14.93
C HIS A 87 18.52 18.94 15.98
N ARG A 88 18.52 19.61 17.14
CA ARG A 88 17.58 19.32 18.22
C ARG A 88 16.17 19.79 17.91
N THR A 89 15.17 18.97 18.24
CA THR A 89 13.77 19.38 18.23
C THR A 89 13.44 20.25 19.44
N LYS A 90 12.24 20.84 19.46
CA LYS A 90 11.79 21.75 20.52
C LYS A 90 11.84 21.10 21.91
N GLU A 91 11.62 19.79 21.97
CA GLU A 91 11.60 18.99 23.19
C GLU A 91 12.99 18.81 23.81
N ASN A 92 14.05 18.84 23.00
CA ASN A 92 15.43 18.62 23.44
C ASN A 92 16.27 19.90 23.51
N LEU A 93 15.66 21.06 23.26
CA LEU A 93 16.30 22.35 23.48
C LEU A 93 16.63 22.56 24.96
N PRO A 94 17.71 23.30 25.29
CA PRO A 94 18.58 24.06 24.38
C PRO A 94 19.65 23.20 23.69
N CYS A 95 20.22 23.71 22.61
CA CYS A 95 21.41 23.15 21.97
C CYS A 95 22.64 23.21 22.90
N LEU A 96 23.66 22.42 22.57
CA LEU A 96 24.91 22.45 23.31
C LEU A 96 25.50 23.87 23.33
N GLN A 97 25.99 24.29 24.49
CA GLN A 97 26.63 25.59 24.66
C GLN A 97 28.06 25.57 24.09
N PRO A 98 28.62 26.73 23.67
CA PRO A 98 29.98 26.82 23.12
C PRO A 98 31.11 26.30 24.02
N GLY A 99 30.91 26.25 25.35
CA GLY A 99 31.87 25.69 26.29
C GLY A 99 31.92 24.16 26.32
N SER A 100 30.98 23.48 25.66
CA SER A 100 30.99 22.03 25.54
C SER A 100 32.04 21.55 24.53
N ARG A 101 32.78 20.51 24.89
CA ARG A 101 33.74 19.85 23.99
C ARG A 101 33.12 19.32 22.69
N PHE A 102 31.82 19.01 22.71
CA PHE A 102 31.11 18.47 21.54
C PHE A 102 30.35 19.55 20.76
N TYR A 103 30.52 20.82 21.13
CA TYR A 103 29.79 21.94 20.51
C TYR A 103 29.96 21.99 19.00
N GLN A 104 31.21 21.90 18.52
CA GLN A 104 31.51 21.98 17.10
C GLN A 104 30.84 20.86 16.32
N VAL A 105 30.97 19.61 16.78
CA VAL A 105 30.37 18.44 16.13
C VAL A 105 28.84 18.53 16.13
N ALA A 106 28.23 18.97 17.24
CA ALA A 106 26.77 19.12 17.33
C ALA A 106 26.17 20.15 16.34
N HIS A 107 26.99 21.07 15.81
CA HIS A 107 26.60 22.07 14.81
C HIS A 107 27.11 21.75 13.40
N THR A 108 27.55 20.52 13.16
CA THR A 108 27.86 20.02 11.80
C THR A 108 26.67 19.31 11.18
N GLY A 109 26.81 18.89 9.93
CA GLY A 109 25.81 18.07 9.25
C GLY A 109 25.63 16.73 9.94
N LEU A 110 24.44 16.14 9.77
CA LEU A 110 24.12 14.87 10.41
C LEU A 110 25.09 13.74 10.01
N ASP A 111 25.67 13.79 8.80
CA ASP A 111 26.68 12.83 8.36
C ASP A 111 27.96 12.92 9.19
N SER A 112 28.47 14.11 9.47
CA SER A 112 29.63 14.28 10.34
C SER A 112 29.35 13.80 11.78
N ILE A 113 28.14 14.09 12.30
CA ILE A 113 27.70 13.59 13.61
C ILE A 113 27.64 12.05 13.62
N MET A 114 27.04 11.45 12.59
CA MET A 114 26.91 10.00 12.48
C MET A 114 28.26 9.31 12.32
N GLN A 115 29.18 9.86 11.52
CA GLN A 115 30.53 9.32 11.36
C GLN A 115 31.28 9.33 12.68
N GLN A 116 31.24 10.45 13.42
CA GLN A 116 31.85 10.55 14.75
C GLN A 116 31.18 9.59 15.75
N PHE A 117 29.87 9.39 15.65
CA PHE A 117 29.12 8.41 16.44
C PHE A 117 29.58 6.98 16.16
N ILE A 118 29.66 6.58 14.89
CA ILE A 118 30.16 5.27 14.46
C ILE A 118 31.59 5.05 14.94
N MET A 119 32.47 6.05 14.81
CA MET A 119 33.85 5.99 15.29
C MET A 119 33.91 5.79 16.82
N SER A 120 33.11 6.55 17.57
CA SER A 120 33.09 6.46 19.04
C SER A 120 32.56 5.10 19.51
N VAL A 121 31.46 4.61 18.93
CA VAL A 121 30.93 3.27 19.23
C VAL A 121 31.92 2.18 18.84
N SER A 122 32.58 2.31 17.68
CA SER A 122 33.59 1.37 17.22
C SER A 122 34.78 1.31 18.17
N ALA A 123 35.23 2.45 18.70
CA ALA A 123 36.30 2.52 19.69
C ALA A 123 35.94 1.72 20.95
N MET A 124 34.76 1.96 21.53
CA MET A 124 34.26 1.21 22.71
C MET A 124 34.13 -0.29 22.43
N ALA A 125 33.59 -0.65 21.25
CA ALA A 125 33.29 -2.03 20.89
C ALA A 125 34.54 -2.86 20.55
N ASN A 126 35.60 -2.20 20.07
CA ASN A 126 36.87 -2.83 19.69
C ASN A 126 37.99 -2.63 20.72
N ASN A 127 37.73 -1.93 21.84
CA ASN A 127 38.70 -1.81 22.91
C ASN A 127 39.06 -3.20 23.46
N LYS A 128 40.36 -3.46 23.60
CA LYS A 128 40.90 -4.72 24.13
C LYS A 128 41.26 -4.64 25.61
N SER A 129 41.08 -3.48 26.25
CA SER A 129 41.36 -3.32 27.68
C SER A 129 40.44 -4.21 28.51
N MET A 130 41.02 -4.86 29.52
CA MET A 130 40.25 -5.61 30.53
C MET A 130 39.65 -4.69 31.59
N THR A 131 40.01 -3.41 31.58
CA THR A 131 39.41 -2.40 32.47
C THR A 131 38.14 -1.85 31.85
N PRO A 132 37.04 -1.73 32.61
CA PRO A 132 35.85 -1.03 32.15
C PRO A 132 36.19 0.44 31.92
N GLU A 133 35.75 1.01 30.79
CA GLU A 133 35.92 2.42 30.44
C GLU A 133 35.11 3.33 31.38
N GLY A 134 33.99 2.81 31.89
CA GLY A 134 33.10 3.50 32.81
C GLY A 134 32.25 4.59 32.14
N LEU A 135 31.39 5.23 32.94
CA LEU A 135 30.49 6.31 32.48
C LEU A 135 31.22 7.64 32.18
N GLN A 136 32.48 7.76 32.60
CA GLN A 136 33.29 8.95 32.38
C GLN A 136 34.09 8.91 31.08
N ASP A 137 34.02 7.81 30.33
CA ASP A 137 34.70 7.67 29.05
C ASP A 137 34.21 8.68 28.01
N ASP A 138 35.16 9.20 27.24
CA ASP A 138 34.90 10.25 26.26
C ASP A 138 34.03 9.78 25.10
N HIS A 139 34.23 8.54 24.64
CA HIS A 139 33.42 7.95 23.58
C HIS A 139 32.00 7.69 24.09
N PHE A 140 31.85 7.17 25.30
CA PHE A 140 30.54 6.97 25.90
C PHE A 140 29.78 8.29 26.08
N GLN A 141 30.43 9.34 26.61
CA GLN A 141 29.78 10.64 26.78
C GLN A 141 29.35 11.27 25.45
N PHE A 142 30.11 11.07 24.36
CA PHE A 142 29.68 11.50 23.04
C PHE A 142 28.45 10.73 22.57
N VAL A 143 28.51 9.39 22.61
CA VAL A 143 27.42 8.50 22.20
C VAL A 143 26.14 8.77 22.99
N TYR A 144 26.25 8.98 24.30
CA TYR A 144 25.11 9.27 25.15
C TYR A 144 24.54 10.67 24.90
N ASN A 145 25.35 11.73 24.95
CA ASN A 145 24.82 13.09 24.87
C ASN A 145 24.40 13.51 23.46
N ILE A 146 25.23 13.22 22.46
CA ILE A 146 24.98 13.60 21.05
C ILE A 146 24.12 12.54 20.37
N GLY A 147 24.40 11.26 20.61
CA GLY A 147 23.68 10.17 19.96
C GLY A 147 22.20 10.06 20.38
N SER A 148 21.87 10.34 21.64
CA SER A 148 20.48 10.26 22.13
C SER A 148 19.62 11.47 21.80
N LYS A 149 20.23 12.65 21.59
CA LYS A 149 19.52 13.92 21.35
C LYS A 149 19.74 14.40 19.93
N ASP A 150 20.90 14.99 19.65
CA ASP A 150 21.19 15.67 18.38
C ASP A 150 21.08 14.73 17.17
N LEU A 151 21.64 13.52 17.27
CA LEU A 151 21.61 12.55 16.19
C LEU A 151 20.21 11.96 15.99
N LEU A 152 19.50 11.69 17.09
CA LEU A 152 18.15 11.12 17.05
C LEU A 152 17.17 12.13 16.44
N ASP A 153 17.18 13.36 16.93
CA ASP A 153 16.36 14.44 16.41
C ASP A 153 16.68 14.75 14.95
N GLY A 154 17.96 14.74 14.57
CA GLY A 154 18.36 14.88 13.17
C GLY A 154 17.80 13.75 12.28
N THR A 155 17.73 12.51 12.77
CA THR A 155 17.07 11.43 12.01
C THR A 155 15.56 11.60 11.90
N ILE A 156 14.91 12.22 12.88
CA ILE A 156 13.49 12.59 12.81
C ILE A 156 13.28 13.70 11.78
N GLN A 157 14.17 14.71 11.73
CA GLN A 157 14.10 15.76 10.71
C GLN A 157 14.24 15.21 9.29
N ILE A 158 15.13 14.22 9.07
CA ILE A 158 15.22 13.52 7.79
C ILE A 158 13.90 12.81 7.43
N GLU A 159 13.29 12.13 8.41
CA GLU A 159 12.00 11.45 8.22
C GLU A 159 10.91 12.46 7.83
N GLU A 160 10.82 13.57 8.55
CA GLU A 160 9.84 14.63 8.28
C GLU A 160 10.04 15.27 6.90
N ALA A 161 11.28 15.65 6.55
CA ALA A 161 11.60 16.23 5.25
C ALA A 161 11.31 15.25 4.08
N HIS A 162 11.58 13.96 4.28
CA HIS A 162 11.23 12.94 3.30
C HIS A 162 9.71 12.77 3.16
N TYR A 163 8.99 12.77 4.29
CA TYR A 163 7.53 12.66 4.31
C TYR A 163 6.86 13.85 3.59
N GLN A 164 7.37 15.08 3.79
CA GLN A 164 6.89 16.26 3.06
C GLN A 164 7.09 16.12 1.55
N THR A 165 8.23 15.57 1.12
CA THR A 165 8.49 15.28 -0.30
C THR A 165 7.45 14.31 -0.87
N ILE A 166 7.10 13.26 -0.12
CA ILE A 166 6.06 12.29 -0.52
C ILE A 166 4.69 12.98 -0.63
N ILE A 167 4.32 13.81 0.35
CA ILE A 167 3.05 14.54 0.31
C ILE A 167 2.95 15.45 -0.92
N ASP A 168 4.00 16.19 -1.25
CA ASP A 168 4.01 17.08 -2.42
C ASP A 168 3.81 16.28 -3.73
N LEU A 169 4.46 15.13 -3.85
CA LEU A 169 4.24 14.24 -5.00
C LEU A 169 2.80 13.74 -5.09
N PHE A 170 2.20 13.31 -3.98
CA PHE A 170 0.79 12.89 -3.96
C PHE A 170 -0.15 14.05 -4.30
N HIS A 171 0.14 15.26 -3.82
CA HIS A 171 -0.66 16.45 -4.16
C HIS A 171 -0.63 16.72 -5.66
N ARG A 172 0.54 16.66 -6.30
CA ARG A 172 0.68 16.83 -7.76
C ARG A 172 -0.10 15.75 -8.54
N ILE A 173 -0.02 14.50 -8.10
CA ILE A 173 -0.77 13.39 -8.73
C ILE A 173 -2.28 13.60 -8.58
N LEU A 174 -2.74 14.03 -7.40
CA LEU A 174 -4.16 14.32 -7.15
C LEU A 174 -4.66 15.43 -8.07
N VAL A 175 -3.89 16.53 -8.20
CA VAL A 175 -4.23 17.63 -9.12
C VAL A 175 -4.33 17.13 -10.55
N LEU A 176 -3.38 16.29 -11.01
CA LEU A 176 -3.42 15.70 -12.35
C LEU A 176 -4.68 14.84 -12.56
N HIS A 177 -5.09 14.05 -11.56
CA HIS A 177 -6.32 13.24 -11.64
C HIS A 177 -7.56 14.12 -11.73
N VAL A 178 -7.63 15.22 -10.96
CA VAL A 178 -8.75 16.17 -11.03
C VAL A 178 -8.83 16.80 -12.41
N VAL A 179 -7.70 17.23 -12.99
CA VAL A 179 -7.66 17.79 -14.36
C VAL A 179 -8.09 16.74 -15.40
N LEU A 180 -7.55 15.52 -15.32
CA LEU A 180 -7.91 14.44 -16.25
C LEU A 180 -9.41 14.09 -16.17
N PHE A 181 -9.99 14.11 -14.97
CA PHE A 181 -11.41 13.89 -14.75
C PHE A 181 -12.27 14.98 -15.40
N LEU A 182 -11.88 16.25 -15.28
CA LEU A 182 -12.58 17.35 -15.95
C LEU A 182 -12.51 17.24 -17.48
N VAL A 183 -11.34 16.89 -18.03
CA VAL A 183 -11.18 16.66 -19.48
C VAL A 183 -12.06 15.50 -19.95
N LEU A 184 -12.12 14.39 -19.19
CA LEU A 184 -13.00 13.27 -19.49
C LEU A 184 -14.47 13.70 -19.54
N TRP A 185 -14.92 14.52 -18.59
CA TRP A 185 -16.29 15.06 -18.60
C TRP A 185 -16.58 15.94 -19.81
N ILE A 186 -15.62 16.77 -20.23
CA ILE A 186 -15.76 17.61 -21.43
C ILE A 186 -15.87 16.73 -22.67
N VAL A 187 -15.00 15.72 -22.82
CA VAL A 187 -15.04 14.77 -23.95
C VAL A 187 -16.35 13.99 -23.95
N PHE A 188 -16.82 13.53 -22.78
CA PHE A 188 -18.07 12.81 -22.63
C PHE A 188 -19.28 13.68 -23.01
N ALA A 189 -19.34 14.92 -22.52
CA ALA A 189 -20.37 15.88 -22.91
C ALA A 189 -20.32 16.16 -24.43
N GLY A 190 -19.12 16.34 -24.98
CA GLY A 190 -18.90 16.46 -26.42
C GLY A 190 -19.43 15.26 -27.20
N PHE A 191 -19.18 14.04 -26.75
CA PHE A 191 -19.70 12.81 -27.35
C PHE A 191 -21.24 12.75 -27.32
N LEU A 192 -21.86 13.07 -26.18
CA LEU A 192 -23.31 13.08 -26.07
C LEU A 192 -23.94 14.10 -27.03
N ILE A 193 -23.34 15.28 -27.15
CA ILE A 193 -23.87 16.35 -27.99
C ILE A 193 -23.60 16.08 -29.48
N LEU A 194 -22.41 15.60 -29.84
CA LEU A 194 -21.98 15.46 -31.24
C LEU A 194 -22.37 14.11 -31.86
N LEU A 195 -22.42 13.01 -31.11
CA LEU A 195 -22.70 11.68 -31.65
C LEU A 195 -24.05 11.14 -31.19
N LEU A 196 -24.37 11.22 -29.89
CA LEU A 196 -25.62 10.64 -29.39
C LEU A 196 -26.85 11.41 -29.88
N ASN A 197 -26.84 12.74 -29.79
CA ASN A 197 -27.96 13.56 -30.25
C ASN A 197 -28.35 13.34 -31.73
N PRO A 198 -27.42 13.34 -32.71
CA PRO A 198 -27.81 13.08 -34.09
C PRO A 198 -28.30 11.65 -34.31
N LEU A 199 -27.73 10.65 -33.61
CA LEU A 199 -28.22 9.28 -33.66
C LEU A 199 -29.64 9.16 -33.10
N LEU A 200 -29.91 9.76 -31.94
CA LEU A 200 -31.26 9.78 -31.36
C LEU A 200 -32.26 10.52 -32.26
N ARG A 201 -31.84 11.63 -32.89
CA ARG A 201 -32.65 12.35 -33.88
C ARG A 201 -32.92 11.51 -35.13
N ARG A 202 -31.97 10.68 -35.56
CA ARG A 202 -32.17 9.77 -36.70
C ARG A 202 -33.12 8.64 -36.33
N ILE A 203 -32.90 8.00 -35.18
CA ILE A 203 -33.75 6.92 -34.67
C ILE A 203 -35.16 7.40 -34.42
N SER A 204 -35.37 8.62 -33.92
CA SER A 204 -36.73 9.15 -33.71
C SER A 204 -37.47 9.38 -35.03
N LYS A 205 -36.77 9.84 -36.07
CA LYS A 205 -37.33 9.95 -37.44
C LYS A 205 -37.66 8.57 -38.00
N GLU A 206 -36.76 7.60 -37.87
CA GLU A 206 -36.97 6.22 -38.33
C GLU A 206 -38.12 5.55 -37.55
N ARG A 207 -38.19 5.72 -36.23
CA ARG A 207 -39.31 5.24 -35.40
C ARG A 207 -40.65 5.80 -35.84
N ARG A 208 -40.73 7.09 -36.18
CA ARG A 208 -41.97 7.71 -36.68
C ARG A 208 -42.39 7.10 -38.02
N ARG A 209 -41.43 6.84 -38.91
CA ARG A 209 -41.66 6.17 -40.20
C ARG A 209 -42.11 4.72 -40.02
N ILE A 210 -41.51 3.98 -39.09
CA ILE A 210 -41.92 2.60 -38.76
C ILE A 210 -43.33 2.61 -38.16
N ALA A 211 -43.64 3.56 -37.28
CA ALA A 211 -44.99 3.69 -36.72
C ALA A 211 -46.04 3.99 -37.82
N GLU A 212 -45.69 4.82 -38.80
CA GLU A 212 -46.54 5.09 -39.97
C GLU A 212 -46.74 3.83 -40.82
N LEU A 213 -45.67 3.08 -41.11
CA LEU A 213 -45.76 1.80 -41.82
C LEU A 213 -46.57 0.75 -41.06
N MET A 214 -46.45 0.70 -39.73
CA MET A 214 -47.27 -0.17 -38.86
C MET A 214 -48.73 0.29 -38.81
N SER A 215 -49.02 1.60 -38.92
CA SER A 215 -50.39 2.12 -38.99
C SER A 215 -51.06 1.87 -40.35
N GLN A 216 -50.26 1.63 -41.38
CA GLN A 216 -50.72 1.22 -42.71
C GLN A 216 -50.86 -0.30 -42.84
N LEU A 217 -50.53 -1.07 -41.79
CA LEU A 217 -51.03 -2.44 -41.76
C LEU A 217 -52.56 -2.38 -41.67
N PRO A 218 -53.27 -2.99 -42.64
CA PRO A 218 -54.73 -3.01 -42.61
C PRO A 218 -55.19 -3.58 -41.27
N LEU A 219 -56.15 -2.88 -40.64
CA LEU A 219 -56.77 -3.25 -39.37
C LEU A 219 -57.40 -4.67 -39.38
N GLU A 220 -57.42 -5.32 -40.53
CA GLU A 220 -57.98 -6.65 -40.76
C GLU A 220 -56.98 -7.79 -40.60
N LEU A 221 -55.67 -7.51 -40.49
CA LEU A 221 -54.70 -8.53 -40.09
C LEU A 221 -54.53 -8.49 -38.58
N ASP A 222 -55.57 -8.98 -37.91
CA ASP A 222 -55.66 -9.16 -36.46
C ASP A 222 -54.49 -10.06 -36.01
N VAL A 223 -53.39 -9.40 -35.62
CA VAL A 223 -52.15 -10.06 -35.19
C VAL A 223 -52.41 -10.85 -33.91
N GLU A 224 -53.40 -10.46 -33.10
CA GLU A 224 -53.86 -11.25 -31.96
C GLU A 224 -54.55 -12.54 -32.42
N ARG A 225 -55.31 -12.53 -33.53
CA ARG A 225 -55.85 -13.78 -34.13
C ARG A 225 -54.80 -14.61 -34.85
N LEU A 226 -53.79 -14.03 -35.51
CA LEU A 226 -52.70 -14.82 -36.09
C LEU A 226 -51.75 -15.38 -35.03
N VAL A 227 -51.48 -14.65 -33.96
CA VAL A 227 -50.69 -15.12 -32.81
C VAL A 227 -51.49 -16.11 -31.96
N ALA A 228 -52.79 -15.90 -31.72
CA ALA A 228 -53.67 -16.88 -31.09
C ALA A 228 -53.91 -18.12 -31.97
N ARG A 229 -53.89 -17.99 -33.30
CA ARG A 229 -53.94 -19.13 -34.22
C ARG A 229 -52.62 -19.88 -34.26
N ALA A 230 -51.47 -19.20 -34.22
CA ALA A 230 -50.15 -19.84 -34.17
C ALA A 230 -49.84 -20.49 -32.81
N LEU A 231 -50.25 -19.87 -31.70
CA LEU A 231 -50.14 -20.46 -30.35
C LEU A 231 -51.25 -21.49 -30.08
N GLY A 232 -52.45 -21.32 -30.64
CA GLY A 232 -53.59 -22.25 -30.50
C GLY A 232 -53.52 -23.48 -31.39
N THR A 233 -52.83 -23.44 -32.55
CA THR A 233 -52.59 -24.65 -33.37
C THR A 233 -51.53 -25.59 -32.79
N LEU A 234 -50.78 -25.17 -31.77
CA LEU A 234 -49.86 -26.06 -31.06
C LEU A 234 -50.52 -26.89 -29.96
N MET A 235 -51.83 -26.72 -29.69
CA MET A 235 -52.50 -27.44 -28.59
C MET A 235 -53.63 -28.40 -29.00
N VAL A 236 -53.98 -28.54 -30.29
CA VAL A 236 -54.95 -29.58 -30.74
C VAL A 236 -54.45 -30.31 -31.98
N ALA A 237 -53.54 -31.26 -31.75
CA ALA A 237 -53.30 -32.41 -32.63
C ALA A 237 -52.85 -33.61 -31.79
N GLY A 238 -53.67 -34.00 -30.81
CA GLY A 238 -53.85 -35.42 -30.47
C GLY A 238 -55.14 -35.86 -31.16
N ALA A 239 -55.30 -37.03 -31.79
CA ALA A 239 -54.54 -38.26 -31.99
C ALA A 239 -55.33 -39.04 -33.11
N PRO A 240 -55.24 -40.37 -33.35
CA PRO A 240 -54.21 -41.39 -33.08
C PRO A 240 -53.93 -42.34 -34.30
N GLY A 241 -52.86 -43.16 -34.21
CA GLY A 241 -52.74 -44.46 -34.92
C GLY A 241 -51.72 -44.49 -36.07
N LEU A 242 -50.48 -44.95 -35.86
CA LEU A 242 -49.96 -46.35 -36.02
C LEU A 242 -49.83 -46.81 -37.49
N PRO A 243 -48.91 -47.73 -37.87
CA PRO A 243 -47.71 -48.26 -37.20
C PRO A 243 -46.45 -48.35 -38.10
N GLY A 244 -45.26 -48.47 -37.46
CA GLY A 244 -44.06 -49.07 -38.06
C GLY A 244 -43.27 -48.19 -39.03
N VAL A 245 -41.97 -48.34 -39.28
CA VAL A 245 -41.00 -49.41 -39.03
C VAL A 245 -39.65 -48.83 -39.55
N LEU A 246 -38.53 -49.09 -38.85
CA LEU A 246 -37.11 -48.94 -39.28
C LEU A 246 -36.63 -47.51 -39.63
N GLY A 247 -35.48 -46.99 -39.22
CA GLY A 247 -34.32 -47.50 -38.51
C GLY A 247 -33.14 -46.51 -38.69
N GLY A 248 -32.17 -46.53 -37.76
CA GLY A 248 -30.77 -46.25 -38.06
C GLY A 248 -30.22 -44.83 -37.89
N GLY A 249 -29.40 -44.65 -36.82
CA GLY A 249 -28.18 -43.81 -36.76
C GLY A 249 -28.38 -42.29 -36.73
N GLY A 250 -27.79 -41.49 -35.85
CA GLY A 250 -26.75 -41.64 -34.83
C GLY A 250 -26.25 -40.23 -34.46
N THR A 251 -25.80 -40.06 -33.19
CA THR A 251 -24.65 -39.20 -32.75
C THR A 251 -24.73 -37.68 -33.05
N LEU A 252 -24.68 -36.68 -32.17
CA LEU A 252 -24.14 -36.42 -30.81
C LEU A 252 -24.87 -35.14 -30.28
N SER A 253 -25.33 -35.02 -29.03
CA SER A 253 -24.60 -34.64 -27.80
C SER A 253 -23.77 -33.34 -27.96
N ALA A 254 -23.85 -32.26 -27.18
CA ALA A 254 -24.32 -31.96 -25.82
C ALA A 254 -24.72 -30.46 -25.81
N GLY A 255 -25.54 -29.87 -24.95
CA GLY A 255 -25.87 -30.15 -23.55
C GLY A 255 -25.87 -28.80 -22.83
N GLN A 256 -27.00 -28.07 -22.88
CA GLN A 256 -27.21 -26.83 -22.13
C GLN A 256 -28.16 -27.11 -20.98
N GLN A 257 -27.64 -27.00 -19.75
CA GLN A 257 -28.35 -27.23 -18.51
C GLN A 257 -29.44 -26.18 -18.27
N THR A 258 -30.60 -26.72 -17.96
CA THR A 258 -31.74 -26.14 -17.27
C THR A 258 -31.36 -25.59 -15.89
N ILE A 259 -31.82 -24.37 -15.58
CA ILE A 259 -32.09 -23.94 -14.21
C ILE A 259 -33.59 -23.67 -14.13
N GLU A 260 -34.27 -24.52 -13.37
CA GLU A 260 -35.66 -24.38 -12.94
C GLU A 260 -35.80 -23.20 -11.98
N ILE A 261 -36.84 -22.38 -12.16
CA ILE A 261 -37.35 -21.46 -11.14
C ILE A 261 -38.87 -21.71 -11.05
N PRO A 262 -39.42 -21.99 -9.86
CA PRO A 262 -40.83 -22.34 -9.68
C PRO A 262 -41.71 -21.09 -9.78
N GLY A 263 -42.94 -21.31 -10.22
CA GLY A 263 -43.90 -20.28 -10.55
C GLY A 263 -44.71 -19.69 -9.39
N GLU A 264 -45.69 -18.92 -9.85
CA GLU A 264 -46.96 -18.54 -9.22
C GLU A 264 -46.95 -17.38 -8.21
N ALA A 265 -47.41 -16.20 -8.66
CA ALA A 265 -48.60 -15.53 -8.11
C ALA A 265 -49.01 -14.31 -8.99
N ALA A 266 -50.30 -14.05 -8.98
CA ALA A 266 -51.09 -13.24 -9.89
C ALA A 266 -50.98 -11.71 -9.74
N ASP A 267 -51.55 -11.04 -10.75
CA ASP A 267 -52.26 -9.75 -10.76
C ASP A 267 -51.78 -8.61 -9.84
N ASP A 268 -51.36 -7.48 -10.42
CA ASP A 268 -52.27 -6.33 -10.57
C ASP A 268 -51.65 -5.20 -11.42
N ILE A 269 -52.52 -4.47 -12.09
CA ILE A 269 -52.25 -3.32 -12.96
C ILE A 269 -52.13 -2.08 -12.07
N SER A 270 -51.09 -1.25 -12.28
CA SER A 270 -51.10 0.22 -12.21
C SER A 270 -49.76 0.79 -11.70
N GLY A 271 -49.39 1.95 -12.20
CA GLY A 271 -48.50 2.85 -11.44
C GLY A 271 -47.06 2.96 -11.94
N LYS A 272 -46.92 3.70 -13.02
CA LYS A 272 -45.76 4.52 -13.41
C LYS A 272 -44.85 4.93 -12.23
N GLY A 273 -43.76 4.20 -12.01
CA GLY A 273 -42.61 4.67 -11.24
C GLY A 273 -41.92 3.56 -10.47
N ASP A 274 -40.91 2.90 -11.08
CA ASP A 274 -39.95 2.10 -10.29
C ASP A 274 -38.70 1.61 -11.06
N ALA A 275 -38.09 2.48 -11.87
CA ALA A 275 -36.72 2.23 -12.34
C ALA A 275 -35.67 2.44 -11.21
N THR A 276 -36.00 3.31 -10.25
CA THR A 276 -35.12 3.66 -9.12
C THR A 276 -35.13 2.63 -7.98
N SER A 277 -36.22 1.87 -7.79
CA SER A 277 -36.27 0.81 -6.78
C SER A 277 -35.45 -0.42 -7.17
N LYS A 278 -35.47 -0.80 -8.46
CA LYS A 278 -34.62 -1.88 -9.00
C LYS A 278 -33.13 -1.58 -8.87
N TRP A 279 -32.70 -0.34 -9.14
CA TRP A 279 -31.30 0.05 -8.94
C TRP A 279 -30.88 0.08 -7.46
N LYS A 280 -31.78 0.48 -6.54
CA LYS A 280 -31.51 0.39 -5.10
C LYS A 280 -31.37 -1.04 -4.61
N ALA A 281 -32.12 -2.00 -5.17
CA ALA A 281 -31.99 -3.42 -4.82
C ALA A 281 -30.64 -4.01 -5.25
N ILE A 282 -30.12 -3.60 -6.42
CA ILE A 282 -28.82 -4.06 -6.95
C ILE A 282 -27.65 -3.46 -6.14
N ILE A 283 -27.73 -2.20 -5.72
CA ILE A 283 -26.68 -1.60 -4.87
C ILE A 283 -26.67 -2.27 -3.49
N ARG A 284 -27.85 -2.62 -2.96
CA ARG A 284 -27.95 -3.26 -1.65
C ARG A 284 -27.36 -4.69 -1.65
N SER A 285 -27.57 -5.47 -2.72
CA SER A 285 -26.96 -6.80 -2.86
C SER A 285 -25.44 -6.77 -3.06
N ALA A 286 -24.91 -5.75 -3.75
CA ALA A 286 -23.47 -5.56 -3.90
C ALA A 286 -22.79 -5.13 -2.58
N SER A 287 -23.47 -4.35 -1.74
CA SER A 287 -22.92 -3.90 -0.45
C SER A 287 -22.85 -4.99 0.63
N SER A 288 -23.70 -6.00 0.57
CA SER A 288 -23.67 -7.16 1.49
C SER A 288 -22.50 -8.13 1.23
N GLY A 289 -21.90 -8.10 0.04
CA GLY A 289 -20.77 -8.96 -0.32
C GLY A 289 -19.40 -8.50 0.22
N LEU A 290 -19.29 -7.27 0.72
CA LEU A 290 -18.00 -6.67 1.12
C LEU A 290 -17.68 -6.79 2.63
N ASN A 291 -18.58 -7.35 3.44
CA ASN A 291 -18.36 -7.52 4.89
C ASN A 291 -17.79 -8.90 5.29
N LEU A 292 -17.44 -9.76 4.34
CA LEU A 292 -16.89 -11.10 4.60
C LEU A 292 -15.39 -11.22 4.26
N SER A 293 -14.56 -10.28 4.71
CA SER A 293 -13.10 -10.45 4.72
C SER A 293 -12.46 -9.61 5.82
N LYS A 294 -12.73 -10.00 7.08
CA LYS A 294 -11.97 -9.54 8.25
C LYS A 294 -11.76 -10.69 9.22
N SER A 295 -11.18 -11.78 8.73
CA SER A 295 -10.56 -12.80 9.56
C SER A 295 -9.17 -12.32 9.98
N ARG A 296 -9.07 -11.83 11.22
CA ARG A 296 -7.80 -11.61 11.94
C ARG A 296 -7.02 -12.93 12.00
N PRO A 297 -5.72 -12.98 11.69
CA PRO A 297 -4.89 -14.08 12.13
C PRO A 297 -4.71 -13.99 13.65
N SER A 298 -5.22 -15.00 14.35
CA SER A 298 -4.93 -15.26 15.76
C SER A 298 -3.47 -15.66 15.91
N PHE A 299 -2.71 -14.82 16.62
CA PHE A 299 -1.34 -15.12 17.03
C PHE A 299 -1.40 -16.13 18.19
N THR A 300 -1.14 -17.40 17.89
CA THR A 300 -0.97 -18.43 18.92
C THR A 300 0.44 -18.32 19.51
N SER A 301 0.48 -17.89 20.77
CA SER A 301 1.65 -18.01 21.64
C SER A 301 1.99 -19.49 21.84
N GLY A 302 3.13 -19.92 21.31
CA GLY A 302 3.72 -21.22 21.55
C GLY A 302 5.00 -21.08 22.38
N ALA A 303 4.87 -21.24 23.69
CA ALA A 303 5.98 -21.50 24.59
C ALA A 303 5.91 -22.96 25.04
N SER A 304 6.98 -23.74 24.84
CA SER A 304 7.55 -24.64 25.87
C SER A 304 8.65 -25.55 25.28
N GLY A 305 9.87 -25.34 25.78
CA GLY A 305 10.88 -26.33 26.17
C GLY A 305 11.21 -27.55 25.31
N SER A 306 12.49 -27.68 24.94
CA SER A 306 13.19 -28.95 25.18
C SER A 306 14.68 -28.74 25.42
N VAL A 307 15.08 -29.06 26.65
CA VAL A 307 16.44 -29.18 27.15
C VAL A 307 17.09 -30.40 26.49
N LYS A 308 18.28 -30.25 25.90
CA LYS A 308 19.13 -31.38 25.54
C LYS A 308 20.49 -31.22 26.19
N LYS A 309 20.67 -31.94 27.30
CA LYS A 309 21.99 -32.34 27.81
C LYS A 309 22.61 -33.32 26.81
N GLY A 310 23.90 -33.14 26.50
CA GLY A 310 24.73 -34.10 25.80
C GLY A 310 26.17 -33.92 26.27
N GLY A 311 26.80 -35.05 26.62
CA GLY A 311 28.12 -35.16 27.25
C GLY A 311 29.29 -34.69 26.39
#